data_AF-A0A2A4TV54-F1
#
_entry.id   AF-A0A2A4TV54-F1
#
_cell.length_a   1.000
_cell.length_b   1.000
_cell.length_c   1.000
_cell.angle_alpha   90.00
_cell.angle_beta   90.00
_cell.angle_gamma   90.00
#
_symmetry.space_group_name_H-M   'P 1'
#
loop_
_entity.id
_entity.type
_entity.pdbx_description
1 polymer ?
#
loop_
_entity_poly.entity_id
_entity_poly.type
_entity_poly.pdbx_seq_one_letter_code
_entity_poly.pdbx_strand_id
1 'polypeptide(L)'
;MRCAIGLQDLEQLSDLYGKEALNTWLNTIETKIICRMNAGPSANFIAKDLIGEREVSWIEKTVSNTSGNLFENSPASRSVNEQTKTAMVPVLLPDFLERQIGPVHIGGETKIRALLLSGGDLFQLDWPITPWPIQRETSKPAAWTVD
;
A
#
# COMPACT_ATOMS: atom_id res chain seq x y z
N MET A 1 25.90 -9.57 -7.71
CA MET A 1 26.03 -8.28 -6.97
C MET A 1 24.69 -7.98 -6.32
N ARG A 2 24.65 -7.51 -5.08
CA ARG A 2 23.40 -7.11 -4.39
C ARG A 2 23.46 -5.60 -4.16
N CYS A 3 22.44 -4.88 -4.63
CA CYS A 3 22.33 -3.44 -4.46
C CYS A 3 21.06 -3.14 -3.66
N ALA A 4 21.15 -2.22 -2.71
CA ALA A 4 20.02 -1.69 -1.97
C ALA A 4 20.07 -0.16 -2.09
N ILE A 5 18.96 0.44 -2.49
CA ILE A 5 18.82 1.88 -2.65
C ILE A 5 17.65 2.34 -1.77
N GLY A 6 17.87 3.40 -1.01
CA GLY A 6 16.82 4.09 -0.26
C GLY A 6 16.39 5.35 -1.03
N LEU A 7 15.08 5.51 -1.22
CA LEU A 7 14.48 6.69 -1.84
C LEU A 7 13.40 7.21 -0.92
N GLN A 8 13.38 8.52 -0.68
CA GLN A 8 12.32 9.18 0.09
C GLN A 8 11.13 9.55 -0.81
N ASP A 9 11.41 10.03 -2.02
CA ASP A 9 10.41 10.51 -2.97
C ASP A 9 10.83 10.16 -4.41
N LEU A 10 9.88 9.69 -5.22
CA LEU A 10 10.12 9.31 -6.61
C LEU A 10 10.18 10.53 -7.53
N GLU A 11 9.52 11.64 -7.17
CA GLU A 11 9.56 12.88 -7.95
C GLU A 11 10.98 13.43 -8.03
N GLN A 12 11.71 13.47 -6.91
CA GLN A 12 13.11 13.88 -6.87
C GLN A 12 13.99 13.05 -7.82
N LEU A 13 13.74 11.74 -7.89
CA LEU A 13 14.49 10.86 -8.78
C LEU A 13 14.12 11.12 -10.25
N SER A 14 12.84 11.37 -10.52
CA SER A 14 12.34 11.72 -11.85
C SER A 14 12.88 13.08 -12.34
N ASP A 15 13.07 14.04 -11.44
CA ASP A 15 13.61 15.37 -11.77
C ASP A 15 15.12 15.31 -12.05
N LEU A 16 15.85 14.46 -11.31
CA LEU A 16 17.30 14.31 -11.49
C LEU A 16 17.70 13.49 -12.72
N TYR A 17 16.99 12.39 -13.01
CA TYR A 17 17.38 11.43 -14.04
C TYR A 17 16.37 11.30 -15.19
N GLY A 18 15.22 11.97 -15.10
CA GLY A 18 14.12 11.81 -16.04
C GLY A 18 13.22 10.62 -15.72
N LYS A 19 11.97 10.69 -16.18
CA LYS A 19 10.95 9.65 -15.95
C LYS A 19 11.31 8.29 -16.56
N GLU A 20 12.01 8.28 -17.68
CA GLU A 20 12.42 7.03 -18.36
C GLU A 20 13.45 6.25 -17.54
N ALA A 21 14.41 6.96 -16.92
CA ALA A 21 15.40 6.34 -16.05
C ALA A 21 14.75 5.79 -14.78
N LEU A 22 13.81 6.54 -14.18
CA LEU A 22 13.02 6.08 -13.03
C LEU A 22 12.32 4.76 -13.34
N ASN A 23 11.57 4.70 -14.45
CA ASN A 23 10.85 3.49 -14.86
C ASN A 23 11.82 2.32 -15.10
N THR A 24 12.96 2.58 -15.72
CA THR A 24 14.00 1.56 -15.96
C THR A 24 14.54 1.00 -14.64
N TRP A 25 14.84 1.86 -13.66
CA TRP A 25 15.35 1.44 -12.36
C TRP A 25 14.30 0.67 -11.56
N LEU A 26 13.06 1.15 -11.57
CA LEU A 26 11.95 0.47 -10.92
C LEU A 26 11.67 -0.89 -11.58
N ASN A 27 11.77 -1.02 -12.90
CA ASN A 27 11.58 -2.32 -13.55
C ASN A 27 12.75 -3.28 -13.30
N THR A 28 13.96 -2.77 -13.07
CA THR A 28 15.15 -3.60 -12.82
C THR A 28 15.18 -4.17 -11.40
N ILE A 29 14.62 -3.44 -10.43
CA ILE A 29 14.63 -3.85 -9.01
C ILE A 29 13.39 -4.72 -8.73
N GLU A 30 13.55 -6.03 -8.65
CA GLU A 30 12.39 -6.93 -8.43
C GLU A 30 11.76 -6.81 -7.04
N THR A 31 12.58 -6.61 -6.00
CA THR A 31 12.10 -6.54 -4.61
C THR A 31 12.04 -5.10 -4.15
N LYS A 32 10.85 -4.65 -3.74
CA LYS A 32 10.62 -3.27 -3.29
C LYS A 32 9.98 -3.26 -1.92
N ILE A 33 10.53 -2.43 -1.04
CA ILE A 33 9.93 -2.15 0.26
C ILE A 33 9.35 -0.73 0.19
N ILE A 34 8.05 -0.61 0.38
CA ILE A 34 7.31 0.64 0.33
C ILE A 34 6.95 1.01 1.77
N CYS A 35 7.55 2.08 2.25
CA CYS A 35 7.27 2.66 3.55
C CYS A 35 6.19 3.75 3.44
N ARG A 36 5.80 4.31 4.60
CA ARG A 36 4.81 5.38 4.68
C ARG A 36 5.24 6.57 3.80
N MET A 37 4.30 7.09 3.02
CA MET A 37 4.46 8.30 2.23
C MET A 37 3.15 9.08 2.20
N ASN A 38 3.25 10.39 2.02
CA ASN A 38 2.07 11.24 1.90
C ASN A 38 1.31 10.94 0.61
N ALA A 39 -0.01 11.14 0.61
CA ALA A 39 -0.79 11.09 -0.62
C ALA A 39 -0.32 12.19 -1.57
N GLY A 40 0.32 11.77 -2.66
CA GLY A 40 0.89 12.65 -3.67
C GLY A 40 1.11 11.88 -4.98
N PRO A 41 1.72 12.52 -6.00
CA PRO A 41 1.97 11.88 -7.28
C PRO A 41 2.81 10.60 -7.16
N SER A 42 3.82 10.58 -6.30
CA SER A 42 4.60 9.35 -5.99
C SER A 42 3.74 8.20 -5.42
N ALA A 43 2.81 8.50 -4.50
CA ALA A 43 1.89 7.50 -3.94
C ALA A 43 0.89 6.98 -4.99
N ASN A 44 0.40 7.88 -5.85
CA ASN A 44 -0.49 7.52 -6.96
C ASN A 44 0.20 6.62 -7.98
N PHE A 45 1.45 6.94 -8.33
CA PHE A 45 2.28 6.13 -9.22
C PHE A 45 2.48 4.73 -8.64
N ILE A 46 2.80 4.62 -7.35
CA ILE A 46 2.96 3.32 -6.70
C ILE A 46 1.66 2.52 -6.68
N ALA A 47 0.54 3.15 -6.31
CA ALA A 47 -0.74 2.46 -6.22
C ALA A 47 -1.23 1.97 -7.59
N LYS A 48 -1.10 2.79 -8.63
CA LYS A 48 -1.66 2.51 -9.97
C LYS A 48 -0.70 1.77 -10.88
N ASP A 49 0.53 2.27 -11.02
CA ASP A 49 1.46 1.79 -12.05
C ASP A 49 2.34 0.66 -11.54
N LEU A 50 2.64 0.64 -10.23
CA LEU A 50 3.53 -0.37 -9.64
C LEU A 50 2.78 -1.57 -9.04
N ILE A 51 1.70 -1.33 -8.29
CA ILE A 51 0.91 -2.40 -7.65
C ILE A 51 -0.22 -2.84 -8.58
N GLY A 52 -0.99 -1.89 -9.10
CA GLY A 52 -2.07 -2.15 -10.05
C GLY A 52 -3.42 -2.51 -9.42
N GLU A 53 -4.26 -3.11 -10.25
CA GLU A 53 -5.66 -3.42 -9.96
C GLU A 53 -5.88 -4.93 -9.85
N ARG A 54 -6.90 -5.32 -9.07
CA ARG A 54 -7.38 -6.69 -8.98
C ARG A 54 -8.82 -6.78 -9.46
N GLU A 55 -9.14 -7.88 -10.10
CA GLU A 55 -10.51 -8.24 -10.43
C GLU A 55 -11.20 -8.81 -9.17
N VAL A 56 -12.33 -8.21 -8.78
CA VAL A 56 -13.14 -8.71 -7.68
C VAL A 56 -14.54 -9.00 -8.19
N SER A 57 -15.01 -10.22 -7.95
CA SER A 57 -16.40 -10.59 -8.15
C SER A 57 -17.12 -10.69 -6.81
N TRP A 58 -18.28 -10.05 -6.69
CA TRP A 58 -19.13 -10.16 -5.52
C TRP A 58 -20.59 -10.37 -5.92
N ILE A 59 -21.33 -11.05 -5.07
CA ILE A 59 -22.76 -11.30 -5.27
C ILE A 59 -23.51 -10.19 -4.55
N GLU A 60 -24.25 -9.39 -5.31
CA GLU A 60 -25.17 -8.42 -4.75
C GLU A 60 -26.56 -9.06 -4.64
N LYS A 61 -27.09 -9.09 -3.42
CA LYS A 61 -28.41 -9.65 -3.12
C LYS A 61 -29.37 -8.52 -2.79
N THR A 62 -30.24 -8.21 -3.74
CA THR A 62 -31.30 -7.23 -3.56
C THR A 62 -32.55 -7.96 -3.11
N VAL A 63 -33.01 -7.66 -1.89
CA VAL A 63 -34.28 -8.19 -1.36
C VAL A 63 -35.31 -7.07 -1.42
N SER A 64 -36.30 -7.21 -2.28
CA SER A 64 -37.47 -6.33 -2.29
C SER A 64 -38.62 -7.00 -1.55
N ASN A 65 -39.08 -6.32 -0.49
CA ASN A 65 -40.28 -6.70 0.25
C ASN A 65 -41.39 -5.73 -0.13
N THR A 66 -42.37 -6.20 -0.89
CA THR A 66 -43.59 -5.43 -1.14
C THR A 66 -44.59 -5.76 -0.05
N SER A 67 -44.76 -4.86 0.93
CA SER A 67 -45.84 -4.95 1.91
C SER A 67 -47.14 -4.50 1.26
N GLY A 68 -48.00 -5.44 0.89
CA GLY A 68 -49.37 -5.13 0.49
C GLY A 68 -50.13 -4.58 1.68
N ASN A 69 -50.71 -3.38 1.57
CA ASN A 69 -51.51 -2.79 2.63
C ASN A 69 -52.98 -2.62 2.20
N LEU A 70 -53.87 -2.99 3.14
CA LEU A 70 -55.25 -2.54 3.38
C LEU A 70 -56.45 -3.25 2.72
N PHE A 71 -56.31 -4.33 1.95
CA PHE A 71 -57.44 -5.22 1.66
C PHE A 71 -57.07 -6.68 1.88
N GLU A 72 -57.87 -7.31 2.75
CA GLU A 72 -57.83 -8.68 3.22
C GLU A 72 -57.56 -9.67 2.06
N ASN A 73 -56.46 -10.44 2.16
CA ASN A 73 -56.02 -11.51 1.23
C ASN A 73 -55.10 -11.15 0.03
N SER A 74 -54.10 -10.28 0.19
CA SER A 74 -53.01 -10.18 -0.81
C SER A 74 -51.73 -10.91 -0.34
N PRO A 75 -51.17 -11.85 -1.14
CA PRO A 75 -49.96 -12.57 -0.77
C PRO A 75 -48.76 -11.61 -0.75
N ALA A 76 -48.07 -11.55 0.39
CA ALA A 76 -46.80 -10.84 0.50
C ALA A 76 -45.77 -11.52 -0.41
N SER A 77 -45.37 -10.86 -1.50
CA SER A 77 -44.33 -11.38 -2.39
C SER A 77 -42.96 -10.89 -1.92
N ARG A 78 -42.10 -11.85 -1.59
CA ARG A 78 -40.68 -11.61 -1.32
C ARG A 78 -39.91 -11.96 -2.60
N SER A 79 -39.39 -10.96 -3.29
CA SER A 79 -38.52 -11.16 -4.44
C SER A 79 -37.06 -11.03 -3.99
N VAL A 80 -36.26 -12.03 -4.32
CA VAL A 80 -34.82 -12.05 -4.08
C VAL A 80 -34.15 -12.07 -5.44
N ASN A 81 -33.46 -10.99 -5.78
CA ASN A 81 -32.65 -10.91 -6.98
C ASN A 81 -31.18 -11.00 -6.58
N GLU A 82 -30.47 -11.98 -7.12
CA GLU A 82 -29.04 -12.17 -6.91
C GLU A 82 -28.33 -11.86 -8.24
N GLN A 83 -27.43 -10.88 -8.22
CA GLN A 83 -26.62 -10.53 -9.39
C GLN A 83 -25.13 -10.65 -9.01
N THR A 84 -24.40 -11.44 -9.80
CA THR A 84 -22.94 -11.47 -9.72
C THR A 84 -22.40 -10.25 -10.47
N LYS A 85 -21.71 -9.36 -9.77
CA LYS A 85 -21.01 -8.22 -10.35
C LYS A 85 -19.51 -8.47 -10.31
N THR A 86 -18.83 -8.08 -11.37
CA THR A 86 -17.38 -8.13 -11.48
C THR A 86 -16.86 -6.72 -11.76
N ALA A 87 -15.86 -6.27 -11.01
CA ALA A 87 -15.22 -4.98 -11.23
C ALA A 87 -13.71 -5.04 -10.99
N MET A 88 -12.98 -4.21 -11.74
CA MET A 88 -11.57 -3.93 -11.50
C MET A 88 -11.47 -2.89 -10.38
N VAL A 89 -10.76 -3.23 -9.31
CA VAL A 89 -10.59 -2.38 -8.13
C VAL A 89 -9.10 -2.29 -7.82
N PRO A 90 -8.55 -1.09 -7.54
CA PRO A 90 -7.16 -0.97 -7.12
C PRO A 90 -6.89 -1.87 -5.92
N VAL A 91 -5.78 -2.60 -5.94
CA VAL A 91 -5.38 -3.46 -4.81
C VAL A 91 -5.22 -2.61 -3.56
N LEU A 92 -4.70 -1.40 -3.73
CA LEU A 92 -4.43 -0.44 -2.68
C LEU A 92 -4.81 0.97 -3.13
N LEU A 93 -5.48 1.73 -2.25
CA LEU A 93 -5.68 3.15 -2.44
C LEU A 93 -4.45 3.95 -1.99
N PRO A 94 -4.12 5.07 -2.64
CA PRO A 94 -3.02 5.95 -2.21
C PRO A 94 -3.13 6.40 -0.74
N ASP A 95 -4.36 6.64 -0.23
CA ASP A 95 -4.64 7.00 1.17
C ASP A 95 -4.16 5.93 2.18
N PHE A 96 -4.10 4.66 1.75
CA PHE A 96 -3.57 3.58 2.57
C PHE A 96 -2.09 3.79 2.88
N LEU A 97 -1.29 4.26 1.91
CA LEU A 97 0.15 4.50 2.12
C LEU A 97 0.42 5.62 3.13
N GLU A 98 -0.51 6.57 3.25
CA GLU A 98 -0.39 7.69 4.18
C GLU A 98 -0.85 7.33 5.59
N ARG A 99 -1.99 6.63 5.69
CA ARG A 99 -2.69 6.43 6.97
C ARG A 99 -2.45 5.08 7.62
N GLN A 100 -2.36 4.01 6.84
CA GLN A 100 -2.30 2.64 7.36
C GLN A 100 -0.89 2.07 7.44
N ILE A 101 0.07 2.69 6.75
CA ILE A 101 1.49 2.33 6.78
C ILE A 101 2.25 3.23 7.76
N GLY A 102 3.29 2.70 8.40
CA GLY A 102 4.13 3.43 9.34
C GLY A 102 4.08 2.84 10.76
N PRO A 103 4.28 3.67 11.80
CA PRO A 103 4.31 3.19 13.18
C PRO A 103 2.95 2.65 13.62
N VAL A 104 2.91 1.38 14.01
CA VAL A 104 1.73 0.68 14.54
C VAL A 104 2.03 0.10 15.91
N HIS A 105 1.05 0.13 16.81
CA HIS A 105 1.19 -0.43 18.16
C HIS A 105 0.49 -1.78 18.23
N ILE A 106 1.27 -2.86 18.33
CA ILE A 106 0.77 -4.24 18.31
C ILE A 106 1.38 -4.98 19.49
N GLY A 107 0.53 -5.54 20.37
CA GLY A 107 0.99 -6.33 21.51
C GLY A 107 1.83 -5.54 22.53
N GLY A 108 1.62 -4.22 22.64
CA GLY A 108 2.37 -3.34 23.53
C GLY A 108 3.71 -2.82 22.96
N GLU A 109 4.07 -3.23 21.75
CA GLU A 109 5.29 -2.80 21.07
C GLU A 109 4.98 -1.93 19.85
N THR A 110 5.84 -0.94 19.58
CA THR A 110 5.79 -0.14 18.35
C THR A 110 6.55 -0.88 17.24
N LYS A 111 5.85 -1.20 16.16
CA LYS A 111 6.39 -1.82 14.94
C LYS A 111 6.21 -0.88 13.76
N ILE A 112 7.04 -1.03 12.73
CA ILE A 112 6.92 -0.27 11.49
C ILE A 112 6.23 -1.15 10.46
N ARG A 113 4.99 -0.81 10.13
CA ARG A 113 4.26 -1.43 9.03
C ARG A 113 4.79 -0.90 7.70
N ALA A 114 5.12 -1.80 6.80
CA ALA A 114 5.56 -1.52 5.43
C ALA A 114 4.93 -2.53 4.46
N LEU A 115 4.95 -2.20 3.17
CA LEU A 115 4.59 -3.15 2.11
C LEU A 115 5.85 -3.70 1.46
N LEU A 116 5.83 -4.99 1.15
CA LEU A 116 6.85 -5.68 0.38
C LEU A 116 6.22 -6.14 -0.93
N LEU A 117 6.75 -5.64 -2.04
CA LEU A 117 6.47 -6.17 -3.36
C LEU A 117 7.62 -7.11 -3.74
N SER A 118 7.32 -8.39 -3.94
CA SER A 118 8.32 -9.38 -4.35
C SER A 118 7.64 -10.52 -5.11
N GLY A 119 8.24 -10.97 -6.22
CA GLY A 119 7.74 -12.12 -6.98
C GLY A 119 6.35 -11.92 -7.61
N GLY A 120 5.87 -10.68 -7.73
CA GLY A 120 4.52 -10.36 -8.23
C GLY A 120 3.44 -10.27 -7.15
N ASP A 121 3.75 -10.66 -5.91
CA ASP A 121 2.84 -10.57 -4.78
C ASP A 121 3.13 -9.34 -3.91
N LEU A 122 2.09 -8.88 -3.22
CA LEU A 122 2.13 -7.78 -2.26
C LEU A 122 1.92 -8.30 -0.84
N PHE A 123 2.92 -8.11 0.02
CA PHE A 123 2.88 -8.51 1.42
C PHE A 123 2.87 -7.29 2.33
N GLN A 124 2.11 -7.35 3.42
CA GLN A 124 2.18 -6.37 4.50
C GLN A 124 3.08 -6.94 5.61
N LEU A 125 4.13 -6.19 5.95
CA LEU A 125 5.10 -6.58 6.97
C LEU A 125 5.05 -5.62 8.15
N ASP A 126 5.12 -6.17 9.36
CA ASP A 126 5.26 -5.41 10.60
C ASP A 126 6.69 -5.61 11.15
N TRP A 127 7.56 -4.64 10.88
CA TRP A 127 8.99 -4.70 11.20
C TRP A 127 9.26 -4.25 12.65
N PRO A 128 10.01 -5.02 13.46
CA PRO A 128 10.32 -4.63 14.84
C PRO A 128 11.36 -3.50 14.89
N ILE A 129 11.17 -2.54 15.80
CA ILE A 129 12.19 -1.51 16.08
C ILE A 129 13.24 -2.14 17.00
N THR A 130 14.30 -2.69 16.40
CA THR A 130 15.41 -3.31 17.15
C THR A 130 16.50 -2.27 17.42
N PRO A 131 16.74 -1.87 18.68
CA PRO A 131 17.90 -1.07 19.01
C PRO A 131 19.16 -1.94 18.93
N TRP A 132 20.14 -1.50 18.12
CA TRP A 132 21.42 -2.19 17.99
C TRP A 132 22.46 -1.57 18.92
N PRO A 133 23.33 -2.36 19.57
CA PRO A 133 24.38 -1.84 20.43
C PRO A 133 25.41 -1.03 19.61
N ILE A 134 25.84 0.11 20.16
CA ILE A 134 26.88 0.94 19.54
C ILE A 134 28.20 0.17 19.56
N GLN A 135 28.72 -0.19 18.38
CA GLN A 135 29.97 -0.96 18.24
C GLN A 135 31.22 -0.09 18.13
N ARG A 136 31.07 1.16 17.68
CA ARG A 136 32.16 2.12 17.44
C ARG A 136 31.63 3.54 17.44
N GLU A 137 32.52 4.50 17.61
CA GLU A 137 32.20 5.92 17.45
C GLU A 137 31.66 6.21 16.03
N THR A 138 30.60 7.03 15.94
CA THR A 138 29.92 7.36 14.68
C THR A 138 30.82 8.15 13.73
N SER A 139 31.62 9.06 14.28
CA SER A 139 32.56 9.88 13.53
C SER A 139 33.79 10.13 14.40
N LYS A 140 34.97 9.86 13.85
CA LYS A 140 36.24 10.24 14.44
C LYS A 140 36.83 11.36 13.60
N PRO A 141 36.64 12.64 13.97
CA PRO A 141 37.16 13.75 13.20
C PRO A 141 38.69 13.65 13.13
N ALA A 142 39.25 14.11 12.02
CA ALA A 142 40.70 14.15 11.88
C ALA A 142 41.26 15.22 12.83
N ALA A 143 42.46 14.98 13.37
CA ALA A 143 43.06 15.86 14.39
C ALA A 143 43.19 17.33 13.94
N TRP A 144 43.34 17.58 12.63
CA TRP A 144 43.50 18.91 12.03
C TRP A 144 42.17 19.63 11.74
N THR A 145 41.02 19.01 12.04
CA THR A 145 39.68 19.61 11.84
C THR A 145 39.06 20.19 13.11
N VAL A 146 39.78 20.15 14.23
CA VAL A 146 39.27 20.50 15.57
C VAL A 146 39.92 21.75 16.17
N ASP A 147 40.74 22.45 15.39
CA ASP A 147 41.34 23.76 15.74
C ASP A 147 40.39 24.93 15.43
#